data_AF-A0A6J5YYP2-F1
#
_entry.id   AF-A0A6J5YYP2-F1
#
_cell.length_a   1.000
_cell.length_b   1.000
_cell.length_c   1.000
_cell.angle_alpha   90.00
_cell.angle_beta   90.00
_cell.angle_gamma   90.00
#
_symmetry.space_group_name_H-M   'P 1'
#
loop_
_entity.id
_entity.type
_entity.pdbx_description
1 polymer ?
#
loop_
_entity_poly.entity_id
_entity_poly.type
_entity_poly.pdbx_seq_one_letter_code
_entity_poly.pdbx_strand_id
1 'polypeptide(L)'
;MDVVATLKAEQVDVLICYLPVGSEEAAKYYAQCAIDAGCAFVNALPVFIASDPVWAKKFEDACLPIVGDDIKSQVGATITHRIMAKLFQDRGVHLDRTYQLNVGGNMDFKNMLERDRLESKKISKTNSVTSQLDHDMGAKNVHIGPSDYIPWLDDRKWAYVRLEGRAFGDVPLNLEYKLEVWDSPNSAGVIIDALRCAKLGLDRNIGGALLAPSSYFMKTPPVQYTDEEAHKAVEEFISAVLVH
;
A
#
# COMPACT_ATOMS: atom_id res chain seq x y z
N MET A 1 7.00 23.37 -18.30
CA MET A 1 6.77 22.27 -19.25
C MET A 1 5.29 21.97 -19.21
N ASP A 2 4.62 21.86 -20.37
CA ASP A 2 3.21 21.49 -20.42
C ASP A 2 3.09 19.96 -20.39
N VAL A 3 2.73 19.43 -19.22
CA VAL A 3 2.62 17.98 -19.00
C VAL A 3 1.52 17.39 -19.87
N VAL A 4 0.38 18.06 -19.99
CA VAL A 4 -0.78 17.58 -20.77
C VAL A 4 -0.43 17.49 -22.25
N ALA A 5 0.24 18.51 -22.80
CA ALA A 5 0.70 18.48 -24.18
C ALA A 5 1.68 17.32 -24.45
N THR A 6 2.57 17.03 -23.49
CA THR A 6 3.53 15.93 -23.60
C THR A 6 2.83 14.56 -23.56
N LEU A 7 1.92 14.34 -22.61
CA LEU A 7 1.15 13.09 -22.50
C LEU A 7 0.37 12.78 -23.78
N LYS A 8 -0.26 13.81 -24.38
CA LYS A 8 -0.99 13.68 -25.65
C LYS A 8 -0.06 13.39 -26.83
N ALA A 9 1.08 14.08 -26.91
CA ALA A 9 2.04 13.89 -28.01
C ALA A 9 2.65 12.48 -28.00
N GLU A 10 2.96 11.96 -26.82
CA GLU A 10 3.54 10.63 -26.61
C GLU A 10 2.48 9.50 -26.58
N GLN A 11 1.19 9.83 -26.75
CA GLN A 11 0.07 8.88 -26.75
C GLN A 11 0.07 7.99 -25.49
N VAL A 12 0.25 8.61 -24.33
CA VAL A 12 0.33 7.88 -23.06
C VAL A 12 -1.03 7.33 -22.67
N ASP A 13 -1.11 6.02 -22.45
CA ASP A 13 -2.33 5.38 -21.94
C ASP A 13 -2.47 5.51 -20.42
N VAL A 14 -1.36 5.31 -19.69
CA VAL A 14 -1.35 5.23 -18.22
C VAL A 14 -0.20 6.03 -17.65
N LEU A 15 -0.50 6.94 -16.73
CA LEU A 15 0.49 7.70 -15.96
C LEU A 15 0.69 7.06 -14.57
N ILE A 16 1.94 6.72 -14.23
CA ILE A 16 2.30 6.18 -12.92
C ILE A 16 2.97 7.29 -12.09
N CYS A 17 2.45 7.55 -10.89
CA CYS A 17 2.98 8.57 -9.99
C CYS A 17 3.88 7.95 -8.92
N TYR A 18 5.19 8.23 -9.00
CA TYR A 18 6.23 7.84 -8.02
C TYR A 18 6.95 9.06 -7.41
N LEU A 19 6.21 10.16 -7.22
CA LEU A 19 6.76 11.32 -6.52
C LEU A 19 7.20 10.94 -5.08
N PRO A 20 8.09 11.74 -4.47
CA PRO A 20 8.46 11.56 -3.07
C PRO A 20 7.25 11.71 -2.13
N VAL A 21 7.24 10.94 -1.04
CA VAL A 21 6.21 11.05 0.01
C VAL A 21 6.07 12.51 0.49
N GLY A 22 4.83 12.95 0.66
CA GLY A 22 4.47 14.32 1.08
C GLY A 22 4.30 15.33 -0.06
N SER A 23 4.41 14.88 -1.32
CA SER A 23 4.18 15.71 -2.51
C SER A 23 2.69 15.79 -2.87
N GLU A 24 1.81 16.16 -1.94
CA GLU A 24 0.34 16.12 -2.13
C GLU A 24 -0.13 17.01 -3.29
N GLU A 25 0.26 18.28 -3.30
CA GLU A 25 -0.13 19.22 -4.36
C GLU A 25 0.36 18.75 -5.73
N ALA A 26 1.59 18.24 -5.80
CA ALA A 26 2.16 17.73 -7.03
C ALA A 26 1.46 16.45 -7.51
N ALA A 27 1.16 15.51 -6.61
CA ALA A 27 0.44 14.28 -6.96
C ALA A 27 -0.95 14.59 -7.53
N LYS A 28 -1.68 15.53 -6.90
CA LYS A 28 -2.97 16.04 -7.37
C LYS A 28 -2.86 16.80 -8.70
N TYR A 29 -1.80 17.58 -8.89
CA TYR A 29 -1.50 18.23 -10.17
C TYR A 29 -1.33 17.21 -11.31
N TYR A 30 -0.50 16.17 -11.11
CA TYR A 30 -0.33 15.13 -12.12
C TYR A 30 -1.58 14.29 -12.35
N ALA A 31 -2.40 14.04 -11.32
CA ALA A 31 -3.69 13.39 -11.48
C ALA A 31 -4.63 14.24 -12.36
N GLN A 32 -4.66 15.56 -12.19
CA GLN A 32 -5.41 16.45 -13.08
C GLN A 32 -4.84 16.43 -14.50
N CYS A 33 -3.52 16.45 -14.67
CA CYS A 33 -2.91 16.34 -16.00
C CYS A 33 -3.26 15.02 -16.70
N ALA A 34 -3.35 13.89 -15.96
CA ALA A 34 -3.80 12.62 -16.52
C ALA A 34 -5.25 12.71 -17.02
N ILE A 35 -6.15 13.31 -16.24
CA ILE A 35 -7.54 13.55 -16.63
C ILE A 35 -7.61 14.39 -17.91
N ASP A 36 -6.91 15.53 -17.92
CA ASP A 36 -6.93 16.48 -19.05
C ASP A 36 -6.28 15.89 -20.33
N ALA A 37 -5.41 14.90 -20.15
CA ALA A 37 -4.74 14.17 -21.22
C ALA A 37 -5.53 12.95 -21.73
N GLY A 38 -6.52 12.46 -20.98
CA GLY A 38 -7.25 11.23 -21.31
C GLY A 38 -6.51 9.95 -20.88
N CYS A 39 -5.63 10.03 -19.88
CA CYS A 39 -4.83 8.91 -19.40
C CYS A 39 -5.45 8.29 -18.15
N ALA A 40 -5.32 6.97 -18.03
CA ALA A 40 -5.48 6.28 -16.76
C ALA A 40 -4.39 6.71 -15.76
N PHE A 41 -4.64 6.54 -14.46
CA PHE A 41 -3.70 6.94 -13.42
C PHE A 41 -3.43 5.83 -12.40
N VAL A 42 -2.15 5.63 -12.05
CA VAL A 42 -1.73 4.72 -10.97
C VAL A 42 -1.00 5.52 -9.90
N ASN A 43 -1.58 5.60 -8.71
CA ASN A 43 -1.01 6.36 -7.61
C ASN A 43 -0.22 5.46 -6.64
N ALA A 44 1.11 5.52 -6.69
CA ALA A 44 1.96 4.74 -5.78
C ALA A 44 2.18 5.42 -4.42
N LEU A 45 1.76 6.68 -4.25
CA LEU A 45 2.00 7.46 -3.04
C LEU A 45 0.88 7.32 -2.00
N PRO A 46 1.18 7.57 -0.71
CA PRO A 46 0.18 7.75 0.34
C PRO A 46 -0.46 9.15 0.29
N VAL A 47 -0.95 9.55 -0.89
CA VAL A 47 -1.77 10.75 -1.09
C VAL A 47 -3.15 10.27 -1.51
N PHE A 48 -4.20 10.75 -0.85
CA PHE A 48 -5.57 10.33 -1.17
C PHE A 48 -6.03 10.95 -2.50
N ILE A 49 -6.21 10.10 -3.50
CA ILE A 49 -6.70 10.44 -4.84
C ILE A 49 -7.75 9.40 -5.25
N ALA A 50 -7.40 8.11 -5.33
CA ALA A 50 -8.40 7.09 -5.60
C ALA A 50 -9.36 6.94 -4.42
N SER A 51 -8.86 7.04 -3.18
CA SER A 51 -9.67 6.94 -1.96
C SER A 51 -10.36 8.26 -1.56
N ASP A 52 -10.12 9.36 -2.28
CA ASP A 52 -10.82 10.64 -2.07
C ASP A 52 -12.05 10.68 -3.00
N PRO A 53 -13.29 10.74 -2.46
CA PRO A 53 -14.51 10.76 -3.26
C PRO A 53 -14.56 11.87 -4.31
N VAL A 54 -13.92 13.02 -4.06
CA VAL A 54 -13.89 14.14 -5.01
C VAL A 54 -13.06 13.78 -6.23
N TRP A 55 -11.91 13.16 -6.02
CA TRP A 55 -11.01 12.74 -7.11
C TRP A 55 -11.54 11.50 -7.82
N ALA A 56 -12.03 10.50 -7.08
CA ALA A 56 -12.69 9.33 -7.65
C ALA A 56 -13.81 9.73 -8.63
N LYS A 57 -14.64 10.70 -8.22
CA LYS A 57 -15.70 11.25 -9.07
C LYS A 57 -15.18 11.97 -10.31
N LYS A 58 -14.09 12.74 -10.22
CA LYS A 58 -13.48 13.38 -11.41
C LYS A 58 -13.01 12.35 -12.44
N PHE A 59 -12.42 11.24 -11.99
CA PHE A 59 -12.01 10.15 -12.87
C PHE A 59 -13.22 9.41 -13.47
N GLU A 60 -14.28 9.22 -12.68
CA GLU A 60 -15.56 8.65 -13.14
C GLU A 60 -16.23 9.53 -14.21
N ASP A 61 -16.38 10.83 -13.95
CA ASP A 61 -16.99 11.81 -14.86
C ASP A 61 -16.19 11.93 -16.19
N ALA A 62 -14.88 11.67 -16.15
CA ALA A 62 -14.01 11.66 -17.32
C ALA A 62 -13.95 10.30 -18.05
N CYS A 63 -14.62 9.26 -17.54
CA CYS A 63 -14.53 7.87 -18.01
C CYS A 63 -13.09 7.33 -18.03
N LEU A 64 -12.26 7.73 -17.05
CA LEU A 64 -10.86 7.31 -16.94
C LEU A 64 -10.64 6.50 -15.66
N PRO A 65 -9.93 5.36 -15.72
CA PRO A 65 -9.67 4.55 -14.55
C PRO A 65 -8.53 5.13 -13.69
N ILE A 66 -8.66 4.95 -12.38
CA ILE A 66 -7.59 5.17 -11.41
C ILE A 66 -7.39 3.93 -10.52
N VAL A 67 -6.13 3.58 -10.26
CA VAL A 67 -5.74 2.58 -9.25
C VAL A 67 -4.94 3.28 -8.16
N GLY A 68 -5.36 3.17 -6.90
CA GLY A 68 -4.72 3.83 -5.76
C GLY A 68 -5.38 3.50 -4.42
N ASP A 69 -4.82 3.87 -3.27
CA ASP A 69 -3.60 4.67 -3.07
C ASP A 69 -2.55 3.94 -2.19
N ASP A 70 -1.28 4.35 -2.29
CA ASP A 70 -0.10 3.77 -1.61
C ASP A 70 0.20 2.32 -2.01
N ILE A 71 1.14 2.11 -2.92
CA ILE A 71 1.40 0.76 -3.47
C ILE A 71 1.87 -0.26 -2.42
N LYS A 72 1.35 -1.49 -2.48
CA LYS A 72 1.86 -2.63 -1.71
C LYS A 72 3.20 -3.11 -2.25
N SER A 73 3.93 -3.80 -1.39
CA SER A 73 5.08 -4.62 -1.78
C SER A 73 4.64 -6.08 -1.85
N GLN A 74 5.33 -6.91 -2.64
CA GLN A 74 5.05 -8.35 -2.73
C GLN A 74 5.15 -9.02 -1.35
N VAL A 75 6.30 -8.84 -0.68
CA VAL A 75 6.51 -9.32 0.69
C VAL A 75 7.16 -8.22 1.51
N GLY A 76 6.34 -7.49 2.26
CA GLY A 76 6.79 -6.44 3.17
C GLY A 76 6.66 -6.86 4.64
N ALA A 77 7.34 -6.12 5.52
CA ALA A 77 7.28 -6.36 6.96
C ALA A 77 5.85 -6.33 7.52
N THR A 78 5.00 -5.43 7.02
CA THR A 78 3.62 -5.31 7.47
C THR A 78 2.77 -6.55 7.15
N ILE A 79 2.84 -7.08 5.92
CA ILE A 79 2.07 -8.28 5.55
C ILE A 79 2.59 -9.52 6.29
N THR A 80 3.91 -9.69 6.41
CA THR A 80 4.50 -10.79 7.18
C THR A 80 4.07 -10.73 8.63
N HIS A 81 4.12 -9.56 9.26
CA HIS A 81 3.71 -9.37 10.65
C HIS A 81 2.21 -9.65 10.84
N ARG A 82 1.38 -9.14 9.93
CA ARG A 82 -0.07 -9.39 9.92
C ARG A 82 -0.40 -10.89 9.85
N ILE A 83 0.25 -11.63 8.94
CA ILE A 83 0.07 -13.09 8.81
C ILE A 83 0.52 -13.83 10.08
N MET A 84 1.65 -13.43 10.67
CA MET A 84 2.13 -14.06 11.92
C MET A 84 1.22 -13.77 13.11
N ALA A 85 0.70 -12.54 13.22
CA ALA A 85 -0.28 -12.18 14.26
C ALA A 85 -1.59 -12.97 14.10
N LYS A 86 -2.08 -13.08 12.86
CA LYS A 86 -3.24 -13.92 12.54
C LYS A 86 -2.98 -15.40 12.86
N LEU A 87 -1.79 -15.93 12.57
CA LEU A 87 -1.43 -17.30 12.92
C LEU A 87 -1.48 -17.53 14.43
N PHE A 88 -1.00 -16.59 15.25
CA PHE A 88 -1.11 -16.68 16.71
C PHE A 88 -2.58 -16.75 17.13
N GLN A 89 -3.39 -15.81 16.63
CA GLN A 89 -4.84 -15.75 16.85
C GLN A 89 -5.55 -17.05 16.48
N ASP A 90 -5.36 -17.53 15.25
CA ASP A 90 -6.05 -18.72 14.69
C ASP A 90 -5.65 -20.02 15.43
N ARG A 91 -4.49 -20.02 16.10
CA ARG A 91 -4.00 -21.17 16.89
C ARG A 91 -4.28 -21.04 18.39
N GLY A 92 -5.03 -20.02 18.81
CA GLY A 92 -5.37 -19.78 20.21
C GLY A 92 -4.18 -19.32 21.06
N VAL A 93 -3.15 -18.75 20.45
CA VAL A 93 -2.04 -18.11 21.15
C VAL A 93 -2.40 -16.65 21.37
N HIS A 94 -2.47 -16.24 22.64
CA HIS A 94 -2.78 -14.86 22.99
C HIS A 94 -1.53 -13.98 22.81
N LEU A 95 -1.59 -12.98 21.92
CA LEU A 95 -0.46 -12.09 21.65
C LEU A 95 -0.44 -10.93 22.65
N ASP A 96 0.54 -10.89 23.55
CA ASP A 96 0.63 -9.86 24.59
C ASP A 96 1.35 -8.59 24.11
N ARG A 97 2.44 -8.74 23.35
CA ARG A 97 3.31 -7.64 22.91
C ARG A 97 3.89 -7.89 21.53
N THR A 98 4.12 -6.81 20.79
CA THR A 98 4.83 -6.88 19.52
C THR A 98 5.59 -5.60 19.16
N TYR A 99 6.70 -5.75 18.45
CA TYR A 99 7.32 -4.64 17.75
C TYR A 99 7.70 -5.00 16.31
N GLN A 100 7.79 -3.97 15.47
CA GLN A 100 8.35 -4.03 14.12
C GLN A 100 9.23 -2.79 13.91
N LEU A 101 10.53 -3.03 13.89
CA LEU A 101 11.56 -2.03 13.67
C LEU A 101 12.02 -2.09 12.21
N ASN A 102 11.90 -1.00 11.46
CA ASN A 102 12.28 -0.96 10.05
C ASN A 102 13.47 -0.01 9.83
N VAL A 103 14.53 -0.48 9.19
CA VAL A 103 15.69 0.34 8.80
C VAL A 103 15.92 0.23 7.30
N GLY A 104 16.40 1.31 6.67
CA GLY A 104 16.69 1.36 5.24
C GLY A 104 17.66 2.47 4.87
N GLY A 105 18.19 2.45 3.64
CA GLY A 105 19.26 3.35 3.17
C GLY A 105 18.86 4.30 2.02
N ASN A 106 17.63 4.21 1.52
CA ASN A 106 17.18 5.01 0.38
C ASN A 106 16.59 6.37 0.82
N MET A 107 16.38 7.24 -0.16
CA MET A 107 15.84 8.58 0.08
C MET A 107 14.40 8.56 0.58
N ASP A 108 13.61 7.52 0.27
CA ASP A 108 12.27 7.34 0.84
C ASP A 108 12.35 7.13 2.37
N PHE A 109 13.25 6.26 2.84
CA PHE A 109 13.51 6.07 4.27
C PHE A 109 13.99 7.34 4.95
N LYS A 110 14.90 8.09 4.30
CA LYS A 110 15.38 9.36 4.83
C LYS A 110 14.24 10.38 4.98
N ASN A 111 13.37 10.49 3.97
CA ASN A 111 12.18 11.35 4.02
C ASN A 111 11.19 10.91 5.11
N MET A 112 11.12 9.61 5.41
CA MET A 112 10.25 9.06 6.43
C MET A 112 10.72 9.30 7.88
N LEU A 113 11.97 9.73 8.11
CA LEU A 113 12.46 10.10 9.44
C LEU A 113 12.07 11.52 9.88
N GLU A 114 11.56 12.35 8.96
CA GLU A 114 11.03 13.68 9.32
C GLU A 114 9.79 13.54 10.20
N ARG A 115 9.92 14.01 11.45
CA ARG A 115 9.04 13.67 12.58
C ARG A 115 7.58 14.08 12.39
N ASP A 116 7.31 15.12 11.62
CA ASP A 116 5.96 15.65 11.43
C ASP A 116 5.07 14.74 10.55
N ARG A 117 5.65 13.76 9.86
CA ARG A 117 4.94 12.84 8.94
C ARG A 117 4.74 11.42 9.50
N LEU A 118 5.15 11.17 10.75
CA LEU A 118 5.15 9.83 11.36
C LEU A 118 3.79 9.39 11.91
N GLU A 119 2.96 10.31 12.41
CA GLU A 119 1.75 9.97 13.16
C GLU A 119 0.74 9.18 12.32
N SER A 120 0.39 9.67 11.12
CA SER A 120 -0.59 9.00 10.26
C SER A 120 -0.13 7.62 9.80
N LYS A 121 1.17 7.44 9.49
CA LYS A 121 1.74 6.15 9.07
C LYS A 121 1.89 5.17 10.24
N LYS A 122 2.18 5.67 11.45
CA LYS A 122 2.25 4.85 12.66
C LYS A 122 0.87 4.27 12.99
N ILE A 123 -0.17 5.10 12.89
CA ILE A 123 -1.57 4.67 13.08
C ILE A 123 -1.95 3.61 12.05
N SER A 124 -1.75 3.88 10.75
CA SER A 124 -2.17 2.92 9.69
C SER A 124 -1.45 1.57 9.79
N LYS A 125 -0.14 1.57 10.08
CA LYS A 125 0.63 0.32 10.25
C LYS A 125 0.26 -0.42 11.53
N THR A 126 0.04 0.29 12.63
CA THR A 126 -0.42 -0.32 13.89
C THR A 126 -1.76 -1.01 13.68
N ASN A 127 -2.72 -0.30 13.09
CA ASN A 127 -4.07 -0.84 12.82
C ASN A 127 -4.04 -2.06 11.89
N SER A 128 -3.14 -2.09 10.91
CA SER A 128 -3.02 -3.23 9.99
C SER A 128 -2.65 -4.55 10.68
N VAL A 129 -1.96 -4.50 11.82
CA VAL A 129 -1.59 -5.68 12.61
C VAL A 129 -2.63 -5.95 13.69
N THR A 130 -3.03 -4.93 14.45
CA THR A 130 -3.98 -5.10 15.57
C THR A 130 -5.38 -5.50 15.11
N SER A 131 -5.78 -5.15 13.89
CA SER A 131 -7.04 -5.60 13.27
C SER A 131 -7.16 -7.12 13.08
N GLN A 132 -6.06 -7.87 13.17
CA GLN A 132 -6.10 -9.34 13.08
C GLN A 132 -6.42 -10.01 14.41
N LEU A 133 -6.47 -9.24 15.50
CA LEU A 133 -6.66 -9.75 16.85
C LEU A 133 -8.08 -9.40 17.31
N ASP A 134 -8.68 -10.29 18.10
CA ASP A 134 -10.02 -10.10 18.68
C ASP A 134 -10.03 -9.28 19.98
N HIS A 135 -8.87 -8.78 20.40
CA HIS A 135 -8.69 -8.04 21.64
C HIS A 135 -7.79 -6.82 21.45
N ASP A 136 -7.95 -5.84 22.34
CA ASP A 136 -7.07 -4.68 22.40
C ASP A 136 -5.75 -5.06 23.10
N MET A 137 -4.64 -4.92 22.38
CA MET A 137 -3.30 -5.10 22.94
C MET A 137 -2.91 -3.95 23.87
N GLY A 138 -3.55 -2.79 23.78
CA GLY A 138 -3.17 -1.55 24.46
C GLY A 138 -1.96 -0.88 23.80
N ALA A 139 -2.02 0.45 23.69
CA ALA A 139 -1.06 1.25 22.91
C ALA A 139 0.41 1.09 23.32
N LYS A 140 0.70 0.71 24.56
CA LYS A 140 2.07 0.50 25.07
C LYS A 140 2.71 -0.83 24.63
N ASN A 141 1.91 -1.77 24.13
CA ASN A 141 2.33 -3.12 23.82
C ASN A 141 2.57 -3.34 22.32
N VAL A 142 2.36 -2.31 21.50
CA VAL A 142 2.56 -2.35 20.05
C VAL A 142 3.48 -1.21 19.62
N HIS A 143 4.59 -1.55 18.96
CA HIS A 143 5.53 -0.56 18.44
C HIS A 143 5.87 -0.83 16.97
N ILE A 144 5.31 -0.05 16.04
CA ILE A 144 5.52 -0.24 14.60
C ILE A 144 5.87 1.09 13.96
N GLY A 145 7.02 1.17 13.27
CA GLY A 145 7.45 2.40 12.61
C GLY A 145 8.79 2.29 11.89
N PRO A 146 9.18 3.32 11.11
CA PRO A 146 10.57 3.48 10.72
C PRO A 146 11.43 3.72 11.98
N SER A 147 12.58 3.06 12.04
CA SER A 147 13.45 3.06 13.20
C SER A 147 14.70 3.87 12.97
N ASP A 148 15.35 3.70 11.82
CA ASP A 148 16.60 4.40 11.52
C ASP A 148 16.94 4.42 10.02
N TYR A 149 17.87 5.30 9.65
CA TYR A 149 18.45 5.41 8.31
C TYR A 149 19.89 4.91 8.33
N ILE A 150 20.16 3.86 7.57
CA ILE A 150 21.48 3.23 7.50
C ILE A 150 22.00 3.37 6.06
N PRO A 151 22.91 4.33 5.78
CA PRO A 151 23.26 4.71 4.41
C PRO A 151 23.72 3.55 3.53
N TRP A 152 24.52 2.62 4.08
CA TRP A 152 25.09 1.51 3.31
C TRP A 152 24.06 0.43 2.96
N LEU A 153 22.83 0.48 3.49
CA LEU A 153 21.79 -0.43 3.03
C LEU A 153 21.34 -0.11 1.60
N ASP A 154 21.63 1.09 1.07
CA ASP A 154 21.15 1.54 -0.23
C ASP A 154 19.63 1.33 -0.33
N ASP A 155 19.13 0.64 -1.35
CA ASP A 155 17.71 0.32 -1.50
C ASP A 155 17.24 -0.90 -0.68
N ARG A 156 18.13 -1.51 0.11
CA ARG A 156 17.71 -2.58 1.03
C ARG A 156 16.96 -2.01 2.21
N LYS A 157 16.03 -2.84 2.67
CA LYS A 157 15.20 -2.60 3.84
C LYS A 157 15.22 -3.83 4.71
N TRP A 158 15.52 -3.60 5.98
CA TRP A 158 15.50 -4.64 6.99
C TRP A 158 14.38 -4.36 7.97
N ALA A 159 13.63 -5.40 8.30
CA ALA A 159 12.65 -5.35 9.37
C ALA A 159 12.98 -6.39 10.43
N TYR A 160 13.04 -5.94 11.68
CA TYR A 160 13.18 -6.79 12.86
C TYR A 160 11.84 -6.80 13.57
N VAL A 161 11.26 -7.99 13.69
CA VAL A 161 9.91 -8.15 14.23
C VAL A 161 9.94 -9.16 15.34
N ARG A 162 9.24 -8.85 16.43
CA ARG A 162 9.11 -9.72 17.58
C ARG A 162 7.67 -9.77 18.03
N LEU A 163 7.16 -10.98 18.21
CA LEU A 163 5.84 -11.28 18.75
C LEU A 163 6.03 -12.06 20.06
N GLU A 164 5.42 -11.59 21.13
CA GLU A 164 5.43 -12.24 22.44
C GLU A 164 3.99 -12.59 22.82
N GLY A 165 3.73 -13.87 23.04
CA GLY A 165 2.41 -14.34 23.44
C GLY A 165 2.44 -15.47 24.46
N ARG A 166 1.26 -15.96 24.79
CA ARG A 166 1.01 -17.06 25.72
C ARG A 166 0.22 -18.15 25.04
N ALA A 167 0.73 -19.38 25.12
CA ALA A 167 0.08 -20.59 24.64
C ALA A 167 -0.71 -21.28 25.77
N PHE A 168 -1.00 -22.57 25.59
CA PHE A 168 -1.69 -23.38 26.59
C PHE A 168 -1.01 -23.30 27.97
N GLY A 169 -1.80 -23.08 29.02
CA GLY A 169 -1.31 -22.98 30.40
C GLY A 169 -0.51 -21.70 30.68
N ASP A 170 -0.75 -20.63 29.92
CA ASP A 170 -0.03 -19.35 30.00
C ASP A 170 1.48 -19.47 29.77
N VAL A 171 1.91 -20.54 29.10
CA VAL A 171 3.32 -20.77 28.79
C VAL A 171 3.77 -19.76 27.72
N PRO A 172 4.88 -19.03 27.93
CA PRO A 172 5.37 -18.06 26.96
C PRO A 172 5.72 -18.69 25.61
N LEU A 173 5.29 -18.05 24.53
CA LEU A 173 5.64 -18.37 23.15
C LEU A 173 6.11 -17.09 22.47
N ASN A 174 7.35 -17.10 22.01
CA ASN A 174 7.95 -15.94 21.34
C ASN A 174 8.35 -16.31 19.91
N LEU A 175 8.12 -15.39 18.98
CA LEU A 175 8.65 -15.46 17.62
C LEU A 175 9.42 -14.17 17.34
N GLU A 176 10.64 -14.32 16.87
CA GLU A 176 11.46 -13.20 16.41
C GLU A 176 12.02 -13.53 15.03
N TYR A 177 11.91 -12.58 14.11
CA TYR A 177 12.41 -12.76 12.76
C TYR A 177 13.00 -11.47 12.20
N LYS A 178 13.91 -11.67 11.24
CA LYS A 178 14.46 -10.61 10.39
C LYS A 178 13.97 -10.84 8.96
N LEU A 179 13.40 -9.81 8.36
CA LEU A 179 13.08 -9.77 6.94
C LEU A 179 14.07 -8.83 6.24
N GLU A 180 14.71 -9.32 5.17
CA GLU A 180 15.58 -8.53 4.31
C GLU A 180 14.99 -8.50 2.89
N VAL A 181 14.76 -7.30 2.37
CA VAL A 181 14.24 -7.09 1.01
C VAL A 181 14.95 -5.92 0.35
N TRP A 182 14.91 -5.89 -0.98
CA TRP A 182 15.16 -4.68 -1.76
C TRP A 182 13.84 -3.94 -1.93
N ASP A 183 13.70 -2.71 -1.43
CA ASP A 183 12.40 -2.04 -1.29
C ASP A 183 11.77 -1.69 -2.64
N SER A 184 12.56 -1.17 -3.59
CA SER A 184 12.03 -0.74 -4.89
C SER A 184 11.63 -1.91 -5.79
N PRO A 185 12.44 -2.98 -5.97
CA PRO A 185 12.02 -4.17 -6.73
C PRO A 185 10.79 -4.86 -6.12
N ASN A 186 10.60 -4.76 -4.81
CA ASN A 186 9.50 -5.42 -4.09
C ASN A 186 8.12 -4.79 -4.40
N SER A 187 8.05 -3.55 -4.89
CA SER A 187 6.81 -2.95 -5.42
C SER A 187 6.71 -2.98 -6.94
N ALA A 188 7.84 -3.11 -7.65
CA ALA A 188 7.88 -3.07 -9.12
C ALA A 188 6.95 -4.11 -9.78
N GLY A 189 6.93 -5.35 -9.27
CA GLY A 189 6.02 -6.40 -9.76
C GLY A 189 4.54 -6.02 -9.58
N VAL A 190 4.19 -5.48 -8.40
CA VAL A 190 2.82 -5.03 -8.09
C VAL A 190 2.39 -3.89 -9.00
N ILE A 191 3.31 -2.98 -9.34
CA ILE A 191 3.04 -1.84 -10.21
C ILE A 191 2.85 -2.24 -11.67
N ILE A 192 3.58 -3.25 -12.15
CA ILE A 192 3.36 -3.79 -13.50
C ILE A 192 1.92 -4.32 -13.61
N ASP A 193 1.42 -5.03 -12.60
CA ASP A 193 0.06 -5.55 -12.63
C ASP A 193 -1.00 -4.46 -12.42
N ALA A 194 -0.74 -3.47 -11.56
CA ALA A 194 -1.61 -2.30 -11.41
C ALA A 194 -1.72 -1.48 -12.71
N LEU A 195 -0.59 -1.26 -13.40
CA LEU A 195 -0.52 -0.63 -14.73
C LEU A 195 -1.38 -1.38 -15.74
N ARG A 196 -1.24 -2.71 -15.81
CA ARG A 196 -1.99 -3.55 -16.74
C ARG A 196 -3.49 -3.53 -16.42
N CYS A 197 -3.87 -3.56 -15.15
CA CYS A 197 -5.27 -3.43 -14.73
C CYS A 197 -5.85 -2.05 -15.05
N ALA A 198 -5.08 -0.97 -14.87
CA ALA A 198 -5.49 0.37 -15.28
C ALA A 198 -5.72 0.43 -16.80
N LYS A 199 -4.82 -0.16 -17.60
CA LYS A 199 -4.99 -0.26 -19.05
C LYS A 199 -6.21 -1.09 -19.45
N LEU A 200 -6.48 -2.21 -18.77
CA LEU A 200 -7.70 -3.00 -18.99
C LEU A 200 -8.97 -2.20 -18.66
N GLY A 201 -8.96 -1.43 -17.58
CA GLY A 201 -10.06 -0.52 -17.25
C GLY A 201 -10.30 0.50 -18.35
N LEU A 202 -9.22 1.06 -18.91
CA LEU A 202 -9.27 2.04 -19.98
C LEU A 202 -9.84 1.42 -21.26
N ASP A 203 -9.37 0.24 -21.65
CA ASP A 203 -9.84 -0.50 -22.83
C ASP A 203 -11.31 -0.91 -22.73
N ARG A 204 -11.82 -1.06 -21.50
CA ARG A 204 -13.21 -1.40 -21.21
C ARG A 204 -14.10 -0.18 -20.95
N ASN A 205 -13.56 1.05 -21.07
CA ASN A 205 -14.25 2.31 -20.75
C ASN A 205 -14.81 2.33 -19.31
N ILE A 206 -14.09 1.76 -18.35
CA ILE A 206 -14.45 1.79 -16.94
C ILE A 206 -13.77 3.01 -16.31
N GLY A 207 -14.57 4.01 -15.94
CA GLY A 207 -14.12 5.22 -15.25
C GLY A 207 -14.10 5.07 -13.73
N GLY A 208 -13.38 5.96 -13.06
CA GLY A 208 -13.32 6.03 -11.61
C GLY A 208 -12.34 5.04 -11.00
N ALA A 209 -12.41 4.89 -9.67
CA ALA A 209 -11.48 4.02 -8.96
C ALA A 209 -11.79 2.54 -9.20
N LEU A 210 -10.82 1.80 -9.76
CA LEU A 210 -10.95 0.37 -9.97
C LEU A 210 -10.87 -0.35 -8.62
N LEU A 211 -12.01 -0.68 -8.03
CA LEU A 211 -12.10 -1.17 -6.64
C LEU A 211 -11.30 -2.46 -6.42
N ALA A 212 -11.45 -3.45 -7.32
CA ALA A 212 -10.77 -4.73 -7.22
C ALA A 212 -9.23 -4.62 -7.37
N PRO A 213 -8.69 -3.99 -8.44
CA PRO A 213 -7.25 -3.70 -8.52
C PRO A 213 -6.73 -2.88 -7.34
N SER A 214 -7.45 -1.84 -6.92
CA SER A 214 -7.02 -0.98 -5.82
C SER A 214 -6.93 -1.76 -4.51
N SER A 215 -7.93 -2.57 -4.16
CA SER A 215 -7.90 -3.33 -2.90
C SER A 215 -6.79 -4.38 -2.85
N TYR A 216 -6.46 -4.97 -3.99
CA TYR A 216 -5.41 -5.97 -4.06
C TYR A 216 -4.01 -5.35 -4.07
N PHE A 217 -3.77 -4.31 -4.87
CA PHE A 217 -2.44 -3.74 -5.08
C PHE A 217 -2.07 -2.58 -4.15
N MET A 218 -3.04 -1.93 -3.50
CA MET A 218 -2.83 -0.67 -2.78
C MET A 218 -3.14 -0.82 -1.28
N LYS A 219 -2.40 -0.11 -0.42
CA LYS A 219 -2.55 -0.17 1.04
C LYS A 219 -3.77 0.60 1.53
N THR A 220 -4.15 1.67 0.82
CA THR A 220 -5.31 2.51 1.12
C THR A 220 -6.26 2.57 -0.06
N PRO A 221 -6.94 1.46 -0.37
CA PRO A 221 -7.99 1.44 -1.39
C PRO A 221 -9.21 2.25 -0.93
N PRO A 222 -10.11 2.63 -1.87
CA PRO A 222 -11.39 3.26 -1.54
C PRO A 222 -12.28 2.36 -0.66
N VAL A 223 -12.22 1.04 -0.88
CA VAL A 223 -12.94 0.03 -0.11
C VAL A 223 -11.94 -1.04 0.34
N GLN A 224 -11.93 -1.34 1.63
CA GLN A 224 -11.07 -2.37 2.22
C GLN A 224 -11.74 -3.75 2.09
N TYR A 225 -10.98 -4.72 1.61
CA TYR A 225 -11.35 -6.13 1.53
C TYR A 225 -10.30 -6.96 2.28
N THR A 226 -10.65 -8.19 2.65
CA THR A 226 -9.61 -9.15 3.05
C THR A 226 -8.69 -9.44 1.86
N ASP A 227 -7.44 -9.86 2.11
CA ASP A 227 -6.51 -10.15 1.01
C ASP A 227 -7.03 -11.27 0.08
N GLU A 228 -7.76 -12.25 0.62
CA GLU A 228 -8.38 -13.34 -0.15
C GLU A 228 -9.51 -12.83 -1.06
N GLU A 229 -10.41 -12.00 -0.53
CA GLU A 229 -11.47 -11.36 -1.31
C GLU A 229 -10.91 -10.46 -2.40
N ALA A 230 -9.90 -9.64 -2.06
CA ALA A 230 -9.23 -8.76 -3.01
C ALA A 230 -8.54 -9.54 -4.14
N HIS A 231 -7.87 -10.65 -3.82
CA HIS A 231 -7.26 -11.53 -4.81
C HIS A 231 -8.30 -12.12 -5.75
N LYS A 232 -9.39 -12.65 -5.21
CA LYS A 232 -10.47 -13.19 -6.03
C LYS A 232 -11.09 -12.11 -6.94
N ALA A 233 -11.37 -10.94 -6.38
CA ALA A 233 -11.98 -9.84 -7.12
C ALA A 233 -11.09 -9.34 -8.27
N VAL A 234 -9.76 -9.28 -8.08
CA VAL A 234 -8.85 -8.85 -9.15
C VAL A 234 -8.72 -9.92 -10.25
N GLU A 235 -8.74 -11.20 -9.91
CA GLU A 235 -8.77 -12.30 -10.90
C GLU A 235 -10.07 -12.29 -11.72
N GLU A 236 -11.21 -12.04 -11.07
CA GLU A 236 -12.51 -11.86 -11.73
C GLU A 236 -12.54 -10.62 -12.62
N PHE A 237 -11.89 -9.52 -12.20
CA PHE A 237 -11.70 -8.33 -13.03
C PHE A 237 -10.83 -8.66 -14.25
N ILE A 238 -9.68 -9.32 -14.08
CA ILE A 238 -8.77 -9.65 -15.19
C ILE A 238 -9.46 -10.56 -16.20
N SER A 239 -10.14 -11.62 -15.74
CA SER A 239 -10.85 -12.59 -16.57
C SER A 239 -12.14 -12.06 -17.22
N ALA A 240 -12.55 -10.82 -16.91
CA ALA A 240 -13.79 -10.19 -17.37
C ALA A 240 -15.07 -10.91 -16.91
N VAL A 241 -15.00 -11.61 -15.77
CA VAL A 241 -16.15 -12.29 -15.15
C VAL A 241 -16.96 -11.31 -14.30
N LEU A 242 -16.33 -10.25 -13.76
CA LEU A 242 -17.01 -9.14 -13.10
C LEU A 242 -16.83 -7.84 -13.88
N VAL A 243 -17.96 -7.18 -14.15
CA VAL A 243 -18.04 -5.76 -14.50
C VAL A 243 -18.87 -5.13 -13.40
N HIS A 244 -18.20 -4.39 -12.50
CA HIS A 244 -18.69 -3.28 -11.64
C HIS A 244 -17.76 -3.13 -10.43
#